data_AF-A0A947PT97-F1
#
_entry.id   AF-A0A947PT97-F1
#
_cell.length_a   1.000
_cell.length_b   1.000
_cell.length_c   1.000
_cell.angle_alpha   90.00
_cell.angle_beta   90.00
_cell.angle_gamma   90.00
#
_symmetry.space_group_name_H-M   'P 1'
#
loop_
_entity.id
_entity.type
_entity.pdbx_description
1 polymer ?
#
loop_
_entity_poly.entity_id
_entity_poly.type
_entity_poly.pdbx_seq_one_letter_code
_entity_poly.pdbx_strand_id
1 'polypeptide(L)'
;MRYTHPALLEHLASAYVLGTLQGGARRRFVRLLRERSDVQLLVAQWEGRMGLLASSVPQQQAPQRVWAAIEARTRPRGAQASAGEAGAASAGASAPVGWVAALWGRGGLLQGLAG
;
A
#
# COMPACT_ATOMS: atom_id res chain seq x y z
N MET A 1 -1.13 -27.91 -7.11
CA MET A 1 -2.39 -27.19 -7.40
C MET A 1 -2.24 -26.54 -8.76
N ARG A 2 -3.17 -26.76 -9.68
CA ARG A 2 -3.13 -26.19 -11.03
C ARG A 2 -3.98 -24.92 -11.04
N TYR A 3 -3.33 -23.76 -11.13
CA TYR A 3 -3.97 -22.44 -11.05
C TYR A 3 -4.57 -21.99 -12.40
N THR A 4 -5.22 -22.92 -13.10
CA THR A 4 -5.87 -22.67 -14.40
C THR A 4 -7.38 -22.48 -14.27
N HIS A 5 -7.95 -22.76 -13.10
CA HIS A 5 -9.38 -22.61 -12.86
C HIS A 5 -9.69 -21.18 -12.37
N PRO A 6 -10.48 -20.40 -13.12
CA PRO A 6 -10.76 -19.00 -12.79
C PRO A 6 -11.51 -18.87 -11.45
N ALA A 7 -12.46 -19.77 -11.16
CA ALA A 7 -13.20 -19.77 -9.90
C ALA A 7 -12.30 -19.98 -8.67
N LEU A 8 -11.25 -20.81 -8.80
CA LEU A 8 -10.28 -21.01 -7.72
C LEU A 8 -9.44 -19.75 -7.50
N LEU A 9 -9.03 -19.06 -8.58
CA LEU A 9 -8.28 -17.81 -8.46
C LEU A 9 -9.10 -16.69 -7.83
N GLU A 10 -10.38 -16.57 -8.19
CA GLU A 10 -11.30 -15.61 -7.58
C GLU A 10 -11.43 -15.85 -6.07
N HIS A 11 -11.60 -17.11 -5.65
CA HIS A 11 -11.67 -17.47 -4.23
C HIS A 11 -10.36 -17.21 -3.48
N LEU A 12 -9.21 -17.54 -4.08
CA LEU A 12 -7.91 -17.28 -3.46
C LEU A 12 -7.60 -15.78 -3.36
N ALA A 13 -8.00 -14.99 -4.37
CA ALA A 13 -7.85 -13.54 -4.36
C ALA A 13 -8.71 -12.91 -3.24
N SER A 14 -9.97 -13.34 -3.10
CA SER A 14 -10.84 -12.85 -2.03
C SER A 14 -10.29 -13.19 -0.64
N ALA A 15 -9.86 -14.43 -0.42
CA ALA A 15 -9.28 -14.87 0.84
C ALA A 15 -7.94 -14.18 1.14
N TYR A 16 -7.14 -13.87 0.12
CA TYR A 16 -5.91 -13.10 0.27
C TYR A 16 -6.19 -11.67 0.71
N VAL A 17 -7.11 -10.97 0.04
CA VAL A 17 -7.47 -9.58 0.36
C VAL A 17 -8.10 -9.46 1.74
N LEU A 18 -8.94 -10.42 2.15
CA LEU A 18 -9.50 -10.50 3.50
C LEU A 18 -8.46 -10.86 4.58
N GLY A 19 -7.24 -11.26 4.20
CA GLY A 19 -6.20 -11.68 5.14
C GLY A 19 -6.44 -13.04 5.80
N THR A 20 -7.41 -13.83 5.32
CA THR A 20 -7.73 -15.16 5.86
C THR A 20 -6.81 -16.25 5.32
N LEU A 21 -6.06 -15.97 4.24
CA LEU A 21 -5.10 -16.90 3.66
C LEU A 21 -3.84 -17.03 4.54
N GLN A 22 -3.60 -18.23 5.08
CA GLN A 22 -2.51 -18.46 6.03
C GLN A 22 -1.38 -19.34 5.49
N GLY A 23 -0.20 -19.22 6.10
CA GLY A 23 0.93 -20.13 5.94
C GLY A 23 1.35 -20.38 4.49
N GLY A 24 1.42 -21.67 4.11
CA GLY A 24 1.88 -22.11 2.79
C GLY A 24 0.98 -21.66 1.63
N ALA A 25 -0.33 -21.51 1.87
CA ALA A 25 -1.26 -21.03 0.84
C ALA A 25 -0.95 -19.57 0.47
N ARG A 26 -0.74 -18.71 1.48
CA ARG A 26 -0.35 -17.31 1.26
C ARG A 26 0.96 -17.19 0.50
N ARG A 27 1.99 -17.95 0.88
CA ARG A 27 3.29 -17.90 0.19
C ARG A 27 3.18 -18.29 -1.29
N ARG A 28 2.39 -19.32 -1.61
CA ARG A 28 2.16 -19.74 -3.00
C ARG A 28 1.35 -18.70 -3.78
N PHE A 29 0.33 -18.12 -3.16
CA PHE A 29 -0.48 -17.09 -3.80
C PHE A 29 0.32 -15.80 -4.06
N VAL A 30 1.18 -15.38 -3.13
CA VAL A 30 2.08 -14.23 -3.32
C VAL A 30 3.06 -14.47 -4.48
N ARG A 31 3.52 -15.70 -4.68
CA ARG A 31 4.34 -16.04 -5.85
C ARG A 31 3.56 -15.84 -7.16
N LEU A 32 2.33 -16.37 -7.22
CA LEU A 32 1.45 -16.17 -8.38
C LEU A 32 1.16 -14.70 -8.65
N LEU A 33 0.91 -13.91 -7.59
CA LEU A 33 0.65 -12.48 -7.69
C LEU A 33 1.82 -11.72 -8.31
N ARG A 34 3.06 -12.15 -8.07
CA ARG A 34 4.26 -11.54 -8.68
C ARG A 34 4.43 -11.90 -10.15
N GLU A 35 4.01 -13.09 -10.54
CA GLU A 35 4.29 -13.67 -11.87
C GLU A 35 3.18 -13.39 -12.89
N ARG A 36 1.95 -13.12 -12.44
CA ARG A 36 0.78 -13.08 -13.32
C ARG A 36 -0.07 -11.82 -13.16
N SER A 37 -0.30 -11.11 -14.27
CA SER A 37 -1.12 -9.89 -14.32
C SER A 37 -2.61 -10.14 -14.10
N ASP A 38 -3.14 -11.30 -14.51
CA ASP A 38 -4.54 -11.65 -14.26
C ASP A 38 -4.84 -11.79 -12.76
N VAL A 39 -3.93 -12.38 -12.00
CA VAL A 39 -4.03 -12.46 -10.53
C VAL A 39 -3.93 -11.08 -9.89
N GLN A 40 -3.06 -10.19 -10.40
CA GLN A 40 -2.95 -8.81 -9.92
C GLN A 40 -4.26 -8.03 -10.14
N LEU A 41 -4.88 -8.19 -11.32
CA LEU A 41 -6.17 -7.58 -11.64
C LEU A 41 -7.28 -8.06 -10.69
N LEU A 42 -7.35 -9.37 -10.42
CA LEU A 42 -8.33 -9.93 -9.49
C LEU A 42 -8.17 -9.38 -8.06
N VAL A 43 -6.94 -9.27 -7.58
CA VAL A 43 -6.65 -8.66 -6.27
C VAL A 43 -7.09 -7.20 -6.25
N ALA A 44 -6.75 -6.41 -7.26
CA ALA A 44 -7.17 -5.01 -7.36
C ALA A 44 -8.71 -4.86 -7.36
N GLN A 45 -9.43 -5.75 -8.05
CA GLN A 45 -10.91 -5.77 -8.03
C GLN A 45 -11.48 -6.07 -6.63
N TRP A 46 -10.88 -7.00 -5.90
CA TRP A 46 -11.28 -7.30 -4.52
C TRP A 46 -10.94 -6.16 -3.56
N GLU A 47 -9.76 -5.55 -3.69
CA GLU A 47 -9.37 -4.37 -2.89
C GLU A 47 -10.32 -3.20 -3.13
N GLY A 48 -10.70 -2.93 -4.38
CA GLY A 48 -11.69 -1.91 -4.73
C GLY A 48 -13.05 -2.17 -4.07
N ARG A 49 -13.53 -3.41 -4.08
CA ARG A 49 -14.75 -3.82 -3.37
C ARG A 49 -14.63 -3.63 -1.85
N MET A 50 -13.49 -3.93 -1.24
CA MET A 50 -13.26 -3.70 0.20
C MET A 50 -13.21 -2.22 0.55
N GLY A 51 -12.67 -1.37 -0.33
CA GLY A 51 -12.65 0.08 -0.15
C GLY A 51 -14.05 0.69 0.01
N LEU A 52 -15.04 0.17 -0.72
CA LEU A 52 -16.44 0.57 -0.57
C LEU A 52 -17.03 0.20 0.80
N LEU A 53 -16.57 -0.88 1.42
CA LEU A 53 -16.99 -1.25 2.78
C LEU A 53 -16.31 -0.36 3.82
N ALA A 54 -15.04 -0.02 3.62
CA ALA A 54 -14.29 0.84 4.54
C ALA A 54 -14.90 2.24 4.68
N SER A 55 -15.55 2.78 3.64
CA SER A 55 -16.21 4.09 3.70
C SER A 55 -17.45 4.12 4.61
N SER A 56 -18.05 2.96 4.91
CA SER A 56 -19.21 2.86 5.79
C SER A 56 -18.84 2.87 7.28
N VAL A 57 -17.56 2.71 7.61
CA VAL A 57 -17.10 2.63 9.00
C VAL A 57 -16.85 4.04 9.56
N PRO A 58 -17.40 4.39 10.74
CA PRO A 58 -17.13 5.67 11.39
C PRO A 58 -15.63 5.87 11.64
N GLN A 59 -15.15 7.08 11.37
CA GLN A 59 -13.76 7.42 11.64
C GLN A 59 -13.51 7.45 13.15
N GLN A 60 -12.51 6.68 13.59
CA GLN A 60 -12.05 6.70 14.98
C GLN A 60 -10.66 7.33 15.04
N GLN A 61 -10.51 8.40 15.83
CA GLN A 61 -9.24 9.09 15.96
C GLN A 61 -8.24 8.26 16.77
N ALA A 62 -7.09 7.96 16.17
CA ALA A 62 -6.02 7.26 16.85
C ALA A 62 -5.29 8.19 17.86
N PRO A 63 -4.91 7.69 19.05
CA PRO A 63 -4.16 8.50 20.02
C PRO A 63 -2.79 8.95 19.49
N GLN A 64 -2.37 10.17 19.82
CA GLN A 64 -1.12 10.77 19.32
C GLN A 64 0.13 9.93 19.60
N ARG A 65 0.16 9.23 20.74
CA ARG A 65 1.27 8.32 21.10
C ARG A 65 1.51 7.22 20.06
N VAL A 66 0.46 6.76 19.36
CA VAL A 66 0.56 5.72 18.33
C VAL A 66 1.31 6.28 17.12
N TRP A 67 0.97 7.51 16.71
CA TRP A 67 1.66 8.20 15.62
C TRP A 67 3.13 8.45 15.93
N ALA A 68 3.44 8.94 17.14
CA ALA A 68 4.82 9.14 17.58
C ALA A 68 5.63 7.82 17.56
N ALA A 69 5.02 6.71 18.00
CA ALA A 69 5.67 5.40 17.97
C ALA A 69 5.90 4.87 16.53
N ILE A 70 4.95 5.11 15.61
CA ILE A 70 5.11 4.76 14.19
C ILE A 70 6.24 5.56 13.57
N GLU A 71 6.30 6.88 13.83
CA GLU A 71 7.35 7.75 13.32
C GLU A 71 8.73 7.29 13.80
N ALA A 72 8.88 7.06 15.10
CA ALA A 72 10.15 6.60 15.69
C ALA A 72 10.66 5.27 15.07
N ARG A 73 9.74 4.35 14.72
CA ARG A 73 10.09 3.05 14.12
C ARG A 73 10.34 3.11 12.61
N THR A 74 9.71 4.03 11.91
CA THR A 74 9.73 4.08 10.43
C THR A 74 10.71 5.13 9.91
N ARG A 75 11.24 6.00 10.78
CA ARG A 75 12.21 7.03 10.40
C ARG A 75 13.47 6.37 9.80
N PRO A 76 13.90 6.77 8.59
CA PRO A 76 15.14 6.27 8.01
C PRO A 76 16.33 6.62 8.91
N ARG A 77 17.19 5.65 9.22
CA ARG A 77 18.37 5.87 10.10
C ARG A 77 19.30 6.98 9.61
N GLY A 78 19.32 7.25 8.30
CA GLY A 78 20.13 8.33 7.71
C GLY A 78 19.69 9.75 8.10
N ALA A 79 18.43 9.97 8.48
CA ALA A 79 17.92 11.30 8.84
C ALA A 79 18.39 11.80 10.21
N GLN A 80 18.96 10.93 11.06
CA GLN A 80 19.47 11.31 12.38
C GLN A 80 20.94 11.76 12.32
N ALA A 81 21.73 11.22 11.39
CA ALA A 81 23.13 11.61 11.21
C ALA A 81 23.27 13.07 10.72
N SER A 82 22.37 13.52 9.85
CA SER A 82 22.37 14.88 9.29
C SER A 82 21.92 15.97 10.29
N ALA A 83 21.18 15.60 11.35
CA ALA A 83 20.67 16.56 12.33
C ALA A 83 21.76 17.08 13.28
N GLY A 84 22.89 16.36 13.42
CA GLY A 84 24.05 16.80 14.18
C GLY A 84 24.90 17.86 13.46
N GLU A 85 24.86 17.90 12.13
CA GLU A 85 25.61 18.88 11.31
C GLU A 85 24.73 20.05 10.82
N ALA A 86 23.42 19.87 10.72
CA ALA A 86 22.49 20.89 10.22
C ALA A 86 22.07 21.95 11.26
N GLY A 87 22.52 21.85 12.51
CA GLY A 87 22.27 22.86 13.55
C GLY A 87 22.90 24.24 13.26
N ALA A 88 23.76 24.35 12.24
CA ALA A 88 24.37 25.61 11.82
C ALA A 88 23.87 26.16 10.47
N ALA A 89 23.11 25.38 9.67
CA ALA A 89 22.71 25.81 8.34
C ALA A 89 21.44 25.12 7.84
N SER A 90 20.27 25.72 8.05
CA SER A 90 19.11 25.76 7.12
C SER A 90 17.79 26.01 7.86
N ALA A 91 17.51 27.28 8.13
CA ALA A 91 16.14 27.74 8.13
C ALA A 91 15.65 27.75 6.67
N GLY A 92 14.72 26.85 6.33
CA GLY A 92 13.95 26.96 5.08
C GLY A 92 13.77 25.66 4.29
N ALA A 93 12.51 25.37 3.97
CA ALA A 93 11.98 24.44 2.97
C ALA A 93 11.84 22.95 3.37
N SER A 94 10.69 22.65 3.98
CA SER A 94 10.11 21.31 4.04
C SER A 94 9.56 20.92 2.66
N ALA A 95 10.33 20.17 1.87
CA ALA A 95 9.83 19.60 0.61
C ALA A 95 8.94 18.37 0.88
N PRO A 96 7.78 18.22 0.20
CA PRO A 96 6.91 17.09 0.41
C PRO A 96 7.52 15.81 -0.18
N VAL A 97 7.57 14.83 0.70
CA VAL A 97 7.92 13.42 0.54
C VAL A 97 7.47 12.81 -0.81
N GLY A 98 8.40 12.70 -1.76
CA GLY A 98 8.15 12.21 -3.13
C GLY A 98 7.75 10.73 -3.27
N TRP A 99 7.84 9.91 -2.23
CA TRP A 99 7.41 8.51 -2.30
C TRP A 99 5.89 8.31 -2.23
N VAL A 100 5.17 9.28 -1.64
CA VAL A 100 3.69 9.26 -1.59
C VAL A 100 3.11 9.48 -2.99
N ALA A 101 3.69 10.40 -3.78
CA ALA A 101 3.31 10.62 -5.18
C ALA A 101 3.64 9.40 -6.07
N ALA A 102 4.79 8.75 -5.83
CA ALA A 102 5.22 7.60 -6.62
C ALA A 102 4.33 6.35 -6.47
N LEU A 103 3.67 6.16 -5.32
CA LEU A 103 2.77 5.02 -5.09
C LEU A 103 1.36 5.24 -5.66
N TRP A 104 0.94 6.49 -5.90
CA TRP A 104 -0.35 6.80 -6.57
C TRP A 104 -0.22 7.07 -8.08
N GLY A 105 0.98 7.34 -8.58
CA GLY A 105 1.24 7.68 -9.99
C GLY A 105 1.19 6.52 -11.00
N ARG A 106 0.95 5.27 -10.59
CA ARG A 106 0.92 4.10 -11.52
C ARG A 106 -0.48 3.71 -12.01
N GLY A 107 -1.49 4.58 -11.86
CA GLY A 107 -2.86 4.35 -12.37
C GLY A 107 -3.59 5.57 -12.95
N GLY A 108 -2.95 6.74 -13.01
CA GLY A 108 -3.59 7.99 -13.45
C GLY A 108 -3.26 8.38 -14.89
N LEU A 109 -3.66 7.57 -15.88
CA LEU A 109 -3.70 8.02 -17.27
C LEU A 109 -5.15 8.32 -17.64
N LEU A 110 -5.61 9.55 -17.40
CA LEU A 110 -6.52 10.32 -18.27
C LEU A 110 -6.40 11.81 -17.92
N GLN A 111 -5.46 12.47 -18.61
CA GLN A 111 -5.45 13.92 -18.88
C GLN A 111 -5.61 14.06 -20.41
N GLY A 112 -6.48 14.98 -20.84
CA GLY A 112 -6.81 15.28 -22.25
C GLY A 112 -8.24 14.85 -22.60
N LEU A 113 -9.17 15.73 -22.98
CA LEU A 113 -9.04 16.84 -23.90
C LEU A 113 -9.88 18.06 -23.49
N ALA A 114 -9.24 19.22 -23.62
CA ALA A 114 -9.91 20.50 -23.84
C ALA A 114 -10.72 20.47 -25.15
N GLY A 115 -11.79 21.26 -25.19
CA GLY A 115 -12.64 21.51 -26.34
C GLY A 115 -13.93 22.18 -25.90
#